data_AF-A0A964KJ27-F1
#
_entry.id   AF-A0A964KJ27-F1
#
_cell.length_a   1.000
_cell.length_b   1.000
_cell.length_c   1.000
_cell.angle_alpha   90.00
_cell.angle_beta   90.00
_cell.angle_gamma   90.00
#
_symmetry.space_group_name_H-M   'P 1'
#
loop_
_entity.id
_entity.type
_entity.pdbx_description
1 polymer ?
#
loop_
_entity_poly.entity_id
_entity_poly.type
_entity_poly.pdbx_seq_one_letter_code
_entity_poly.pdbx_strand_id
1 'polypeptide(L)'
;MIGYLWASPNTLVGLLGALAAYATGGRVRVVAGVLEVEGGITARMLAAIPFLPLGAAAITLGHVVLAQSKMFSAMLRVHERVHVSQYEILGPFFLPAYCASSLWAYTTGRDPYRDNVFEREAFNESDVLMFADTIAERW
;
A
#
# COMPACT_ATOMS: atom_id res chain seq x y z
N MET A 1 -7.36 -18.12 0.79
CA MET A 1 -6.63 -18.75 1.91
C MET A 1 -5.14 -18.94 1.60
N ILE A 2 -4.74 -19.52 0.46
CA ILE A 2 -3.32 -19.69 0.11
C ILE A 2 -2.58 -18.34 0.04
N GLY A 3 -3.18 -17.32 -0.58
CA GLY A 3 -2.59 -15.97 -0.65
C GLY A 3 -2.30 -15.33 0.72
N TYR A 4 -3.12 -15.59 1.75
CA TYR A 4 -2.89 -15.10 3.11
C TYR A 4 -1.69 -15.76 3.76
N LEU A 5 -1.53 -17.08 3.60
CA LEU A 5 -0.36 -17.81 4.11
C LEU A 5 0.90 -17.36 3.37
N TRP A 6 0.79 -17.16 2.06
CA TRP A 6 1.90 -16.73 1.22
C TRP A 6 2.35 -15.29 1.53
N ALA A 7 1.42 -14.38 1.75
CA ALA A 7 1.70 -13.01 2.19
C ALA A 7 2.01 -12.88 3.69
N SER A 8 1.91 -13.97 4.47
CA SER A 8 1.98 -13.91 5.94
C SER A 8 3.27 -13.31 6.49
N PRO A 9 4.48 -13.50 5.92
CA PRO A 9 5.70 -12.90 6.48
C PRO A 9 5.64 -11.36 6.45
N ASN A 10 5.18 -10.79 5.35
CA ASN A 10 5.00 -9.33 5.23
C ASN A 10 3.83 -8.83 6.07
N THR A 11 2.75 -9.62 6.14
CA THR A 11 1.59 -9.32 7.00
C THR A 11 2.00 -9.23 8.47
N LEU A 12 2.89 -10.09 8.95
CA LEU A 12 3.41 -10.03 10.33
C LEU A 12 4.15 -8.72 10.59
N VAL A 13 4.97 -8.24 9.65
CA VAL A 13 5.62 -6.92 9.76
C VAL A 13 4.58 -5.81 9.82
N GLY A 14 3.56 -5.87 8.97
CA GLY A 14 2.44 -4.94 8.99
C GLY A 14 1.69 -4.94 10.33
N LEU A 15 1.47 -6.12 10.91
CA LEU A 15 0.80 -6.28 12.22
C LEU A 15 1.60 -5.66 13.37
N LEU A 16 2.93 -5.72 13.33
CA LEU A 16 3.77 -5.00 14.30
C LEU A 16 3.57 -3.49 14.19
N GLY A 17 3.50 -2.97 12.96
CA GLY A 17 3.14 -1.57 12.70
C GLY A 17 1.74 -1.21 13.19
N ALA A 18 0.76 -2.10 12.95
CA ALA A 18 -0.61 -1.94 13.42
C ALA A 18 -0.70 -1.89 14.95
N LEU A 19 0.06 -2.75 15.64
CA LEU A 19 0.13 -2.77 17.10
C LEU A 19 0.73 -1.47 17.64
N ALA A 20 1.82 -0.99 17.05
CA ALA A 20 2.44 0.28 17.45
C ALA A 20 1.50 1.47 17.22
N ALA A 21 0.79 1.49 16.08
CA ALA A 21 -0.22 2.50 15.78
C ALA A 21 -1.35 2.47 16.80
N TYR A 22 -1.90 1.28 17.09
CA TYR A 22 -2.97 1.11 18.07
C TYR A 22 -2.54 1.58 19.48
N ALA A 23 -1.33 1.20 19.92
CA ALA A 23 -0.76 1.61 21.21
C ALA A 23 -0.55 3.14 21.33
N THR A 24 -0.50 3.85 20.20
CA THR A 24 -0.30 5.30 20.14
C THR A 24 -1.56 6.06 19.74
N GLY A 25 -2.73 5.42 19.83
CA GLY A 25 -4.04 6.04 19.57
C GLY A 25 -4.49 6.03 18.11
N GLY A 26 -3.82 5.26 17.26
CA GLY A 26 -4.25 4.97 15.89
C GLY A 26 -5.52 4.12 15.85
N ARG A 27 -6.26 4.23 14.74
CA ARG A 27 -7.47 3.45 14.50
C ARG A 27 -7.15 2.27 13.62
N VAL A 28 -7.81 1.16 13.90
CA VAL A 28 -7.65 -0.09 13.16
C VAL A 28 -9.03 -0.57 12.74
N ARG A 29 -9.16 -0.99 11.48
CA ARG A 29 -10.40 -1.53 10.93
C ARG A 29 -10.09 -2.66 9.97
N VAL A 30 -10.89 -3.72 10.00
CA VAL A 30 -10.86 -4.73 8.94
C VAL A 30 -11.87 -4.35 7.87
N VAL A 31 -11.42 -4.21 6.62
CA VAL A 31 -12.27 -3.95 5.46
C VAL A 31 -11.95 -4.99 4.40
N ALA A 32 -12.95 -5.78 4.00
CA ALA A 32 -12.81 -6.82 2.99
C ALA A 32 -11.56 -7.71 3.19
N GLY A 33 -11.35 -8.18 4.43
CA GLY A 33 -10.24 -9.08 4.77
C GLY A 33 -8.85 -8.44 4.97
N VAL A 34 -8.73 -7.12 4.82
CA VAL A 34 -7.47 -6.38 5.02
C VAL A 34 -7.58 -5.48 6.24
N LEU A 35 -6.51 -5.42 7.02
CA LEU A 35 -6.39 -4.57 8.19
C LEU A 35 -5.93 -3.17 7.77
N GLU A 36 -6.84 -2.21 7.77
CA GLU A 36 -6.54 -0.80 7.54
C GLU A 36 -6.23 -0.11 8.87
N VAL A 37 -5.09 0.58 8.93
CA VAL A 37 -4.57 1.27 10.11
C VAL A 37 -4.34 2.74 9.75
N GLU A 38 -4.85 3.65 10.56
CA GLU A 38 -4.73 5.10 10.33
C GLU A 38 -4.33 5.85 11.61
N GLY A 39 -3.47 6.87 11.46
CA GLY A 39 -3.07 7.76 12.56
C GLY A 39 -2.07 7.13 13.55
N GLY A 40 -1.99 7.68 14.76
CA GLY A 40 -0.98 7.28 15.74
C GLY A 40 0.45 7.49 15.22
N ILE A 41 1.36 6.57 15.58
CA ILE A 41 2.75 6.60 15.12
C ILE A 41 2.89 6.36 13.60
N THR A 42 1.89 5.78 12.94
CA THR A 42 1.90 5.51 11.49
C THR A 42 2.13 6.78 10.68
N ALA A 43 1.47 7.90 11.04
CA ALA A 43 1.67 9.17 10.35
C ALA A 43 3.13 9.63 10.38
N ARG A 44 3.79 9.46 11.54
CA ARG A 44 5.20 9.83 11.73
C ARG A 44 6.15 8.87 11.01
N MET A 45 5.89 7.57 11.09
CA MET A 45 6.73 6.56 10.43
C MET A 45 6.70 6.73 8.91
N LEU A 46 5.50 6.93 8.34
CA LEU A 46 5.33 7.09 6.91
C LEU A 46 5.88 8.42 6.38
N ALA A 47 5.78 9.50 7.15
CA ALA A 47 6.39 10.78 6.82
C ALA A 47 7.93 10.75 6.89
N ALA A 48 8.50 9.81 7.65
CA ALA A 48 9.94 9.71 7.90
C ALA A 48 10.66 8.67 7.02
N ILE A 49 10.01 8.13 5.97
CA ILE A 49 10.62 7.13 5.09
C ILE A 49 11.79 7.79 4.31
N PRO A 50 13.05 7.35 4.53
CA PRO A 50 14.23 8.09 4.07
C PRO A 50 14.40 8.15 2.54
N PHE A 51 13.72 7.28 1.80
CA PHE A 51 13.82 7.19 0.35
C PHE A 51 12.67 7.87 -0.40
N LEU A 52 11.67 8.41 0.32
CA LEU A 52 10.57 9.18 -0.26
C LEU A 52 10.62 10.60 0.32
N PRO A 53 11.04 11.63 -0.43
CA PRO A 53 11.23 12.99 0.10
C PRO A 53 9.94 13.66 0.61
N LEU A 54 8.76 13.13 0.25
CA LEU A 54 7.45 13.56 0.76
C LEU A 54 6.80 12.55 1.72
N GLY A 55 7.54 11.50 2.10
CA GLY A 55 6.99 10.33 2.79
C GLY A 55 6.03 9.51 1.93
N ALA A 56 5.49 8.44 2.50
CA ALA A 56 4.43 7.63 1.86
C ALA A 56 3.06 8.02 2.44
N ALA A 57 2.04 8.24 1.62
CA ALA A 57 0.69 8.54 2.12
C ALA A 57 0.02 7.31 2.75
N ALA A 58 0.28 6.14 2.17
CA ALA A 58 -0.04 4.82 2.70
C ALA A 58 1.02 3.80 2.25
N ILE A 59 1.05 2.64 2.89
CA ILE A 59 1.88 1.50 2.48
C ILE A 59 1.15 0.20 2.80
N THR A 60 1.24 -0.76 1.88
CA THR A 60 0.74 -2.12 2.08
C THR A 60 1.87 -3.07 2.47
N LEU A 61 1.60 -3.89 3.48
CA LEU A 61 2.45 -4.97 3.96
C LEU A 61 1.60 -6.24 4.08
N GLY A 62 1.55 -7.03 3.01
CA GLY A 62 0.67 -8.18 2.93
C GLY A 62 -0.80 -7.78 3.05
N HIS A 63 -1.48 -8.25 4.10
CA HIS A 63 -2.89 -7.91 4.40
C HIS A 63 -3.06 -6.76 5.39
N VAL A 64 -2.01 -5.96 5.63
CA VAL A 64 -2.09 -4.75 6.46
C VAL A 64 -1.76 -3.52 5.63
N VAL A 65 -2.65 -2.52 5.68
CA VAL A 65 -2.46 -1.22 5.05
C VAL A 65 -2.29 -0.17 6.14
N LEU A 66 -1.15 0.51 6.13
CA LEU A 66 -0.85 1.59 7.05
C LEU A 66 -1.00 2.92 6.32
N ALA A 67 -1.86 3.83 6.79
CA ALA A 67 -2.09 5.14 6.18
C ALA A 67 -1.81 6.27 7.16
N GLN A 68 -1.33 7.41 6.64
CA GLN A 68 -1.05 8.58 7.48
C GLN A 68 -2.33 9.16 8.11
N SER A 69 -3.45 9.13 7.37
CA SER A 69 -4.72 9.68 7.82
C SER A 69 -5.90 8.94 7.22
N LYS A 70 -7.09 9.15 7.79
CA LYS A 70 -8.35 8.63 7.25
C LYS A 70 -8.62 9.08 5.81
N MET A 71 -8.23 10.31 5.48
CA MET A 71 -8.37 10.86 4.14
C MET A 71 -7.52 10.06 3.15
N PHE A 72 -6.25 9.80 3.47
CA PHE A 72 -5.38 8.98 2.60
C PHE A 72 -5.83 7.52 2.51
N SER A 73 -6.29 6.94 3.63
CA SER A 73 -6.87 5.59 3.65
C SER A 73 -8.07 5.44 2.70
N ALA A 74 -8.91 6.48 2.60
CA ALA A 74 -10.03 6.49 1.66
C ALA A 74 -9.57 6.70 0.21
N MET A 75 -8.72 7.70 -0.04
CA MET A 75 -8.27 8.06 -1.40
C MET A 75 -7.43 6.98 -2.06
N LEU A 76 -6.55 6.32 -1.30
CA LEU A 76 -5.62 5.30 -1.83
C LEU A 76 -6.16 3.88 -1.67
N ARG A 77 -7.42 3.70 -1.27
CA ARG A 77 -7.94 2.37 -0.98
C ARG A 77 -7.77 1.43 -2.15
N VAL A 78 -8.19 1.83 -3.35
CA VAL A 78 -8.08 0.97 -4.54
C VAL A 78 -6.62 0.64 -4.85
N HIS A 79 -5.76 1.66 -4.84
CA HIS A 79 -4.32 1.53 -5.05
C HIS A 79 -3.68 0.50 -4.10
N GLU A 80 -3.92 0.63 -2.79
CA GLU A 80 -3.37 -0.29 -1.79
C GLU A 80 -3.93 -1.73 -1.94
N ARG A 81 -5.13 -1.90 -2.48
CA ARG A 81 -5.71 -3.24 -2.74
C ARG A 81 -5.02 -3.96 -3.89
N VAL A 82 -4.49 -3.23 -4.87
CA VAL A 82 -3.64 -3.82 -5.90
C VAL A 82 -2.37 -4.36 -5.26
N HIS A 83 -1.75 -3.61 -4.35
CA HIS A 83 -0.59 -4.11 -3.60
C HIS A 83 -0.91 -5.34 -2.74
N VAL A 84 -2.08 -5.39 -2.09
CA VAL A 84 -2.52 -6.60 -1.37
C VAL A 84 -2.57 -7.79 -2.33
N SER A 85 -3.14 -7.61 -3.52
CA SER A 85 -3.23 -8.67 -4.54
C SER A 85 -1.86 -9.08 -5.06
N GLN A 86 -0.95 -8.13 -5.27
CA GLN A 86 0.44 -8.40 -5.65
C GLN A 86 1.17 -9.20 -4.55
N TYR A 87 0.93 -8.92 -3.27
CA TYR A 87 1.42 -9.75 -2.16
C TYR A 87 0.78 -11.14 -2.14
N GLU A 88 -0.49 -11.29 -2.49
CA GLU A 88 -1.11 -12.61 -2.57
C GLU A 88 -0.52 -13.48 -3.69
N ILE A 89 0.02 -12.87 -4.74
CA ILE A 89 0.67 -13.54 -5.87
C ILE A 89 2.16 -13.80 -5.58
N LEU A 90 2.90 -12.77 -5.17
CA LEU A 90 4.36 -12.81 -5.04
C LEU A 90 4.83 -13.14 -3.62
N GLY A 91 3.97 -12.96 -2.62
CA GLY A 91 4.23 -13.31 -1.22
C GLY A 91 5.47 -12.62 -0.68
N PRO A 92 6.45 -13.35 -0.12
CA PRO A 92 7.69 -12.78 0.42
C PRO A 92 8.55 -12.07 -0.64
N PHE A 93 8.38 -12.43 -1.92
CA PHE A 93 9.19 -11.90 -3.01
C PHE A 93 8.68 -10.58 -3.59
N PHE A 94 7.53 -10.08 -3.14
CA PHE A 94 7.00 -8.80 -3.61
C PHE A 94 7.98 -7.65 -3.37
N LEU A 95 8.51 -7.50 -2.15
CA LEU A 95 9.46 -6.42 -1.84
C LEU A 95 10.74 -6.50 -2.69
N PRO A 96 11.42 -7.66 -2.81
CA PRO A 96 12.52 -7.83 -3.76
C PRO A 96 12.16 -7.48 -5.21
N ALA A 97 10.99 -7.93 -5.70
CA ALA A 97 10.54 -7.66 -7.05
C ALA A 97 10.28 -6.16 -7.28
N TYR A 98 9.65 -5.49 -6.30
CA TYR A 98 9.43 -4.05 -6.30
C TYR A 98 10.76 -3.30 -6.36
N CYS A 99 11.73 -3.65 -5.50
CA CYS A 99 13.06 -3.06 -5.52
C CYS A 99 13.78 -3.29 -6.86
N ALA A 100 13.67 -4.49 -7.45
CA ALA A 100 14.25 -4.80 -8.74
C ALA A 100 13.64 -3.95 -9.86
N SER A 101 12.30 -3.76 -9.85
CA SER A 101 11.63 -2.87 -10.82
C SER A 101 12.06 -1.41 -10.65
N SER A 102 12.15 -0.91 -9.42
CA SER A 102 12.63 0.44 -9.15
C SER A 102 14.09 0.63 -9.56
N LEU A 103 14.95 -0.36 -9.30
CA LEU A 103 16.35 -0.32 -9.71
C LEU A 103 16.49 -0.34 -11.24
N TRP A 104 15.70 -1.18 -11.92
CA TRP A 104 15.67 -1.20 -13.39
C TRP A 104 15.28 0.17 -13.96
N ALA A 105 14.22 0.80 -13.44
CA ALA A 105 13.82 2.15 -13.82
C ALA A 105 14.96 3.15 -13.57
N TYR A 106 15.59 3.12 -12.38
CA TYR A 106 16.73 3.97 -12.06
C TYR A 106 17.89 3.82 -13.04
N THR A 107 18.33 2.58 -13.31
CA THR A 107 19.45 2.30 -14.24
C THR A 107 19.16 2.66 -15.70
N THR A 108 17.88 2.82 -16.06
CA THR A 108 17.45 3.25 -17.39
C THR A 108 17.12 4.74 -17.47
N GLY A 109 17.44 5.52 -16.42
CA GLY A 109 17.22 6.97 -16.37
C GLY A 109 15.76 7.38 -16.18
N ARG A 110 14.93 6.47 -15.68
CA ARG A 110 13.49 6.66 -15.42
C ARG A 110 13.23 6.91 -13.94
N ASP A 111 12.00 7.33 -13.61
CA ASP A 111 11.61 7.58 -12.23
C ASP A 111 11.41 6.24 -11.49
N PRO A 112 12.20 5.93 -10.43
CA PRO A 112 12.14 4.63 -9.75
C PRO A 112 10.80 4.30 -9.10
N TYR A 113 9.97 5.30 -8.84
CA TYR A 113 8.64 5.15 -8.26
C TYR A 113 7.58 5.17 -9.36
N ARG A 114 7.50 6.24 -10.16
CA ARG A 114 6.44 6.41 -11.17
C ARG A 114 6.51 5.41 -12.30
N ASP A 115 7.71 4.94 -12.64
CA ASP A 115 7.94 3.96 -13.70
C ASP A 115 8.07 2.52 -13.16
N ASN A 116 7.86 2.30 -11.86
CA ASN A 116 7.78 0.96 -11.29
C ASN A 116 6.52 0.25 -11.83
N VAL A 117 6.67 -0.98 -12.31
CA VAL A 117 5.57 -1.74 -12.92
C VAL A 117 4.40 -1.96 -11.95
N PHE A 118 4.70 -2.16 -10.68
CA PHE A 118 3.71 -2.42 -9.63
C PHE A 118 2.94 -1.15 -9.26
N GLU A 119 3.61 0.00 -9.21
CA GLU A 119 2.98 1.31 -9.00
C GLU A 119 2.09 1.67 -10.19
N ARG A 120 2.57 1.45 -11.41
CA ARG A 120 1.80 1.72 -12.64
C ARG A 120 0.51 0.90 -12.70
N GLU A 121 0.59 -0.38 -12.32
CA GLU A 121 -0.59 -1.24 -12.20
C GLU A 121 -1.57 -0.67 -11.17
N ALA A 122 -1.07 -0.32 -9.97
CA ALA A 122 -1.89 0.20 -8.89
C ALA A 122 -2.58 1.53 -9.24
N PHE A 123 -1.88 2.46 -9.89
CA PHE A 123 -2.48 3.73 -10.37
C PHE A 123 -3.48 3.50 -11.49
N ASN A 124 -3.19 2.61 -12.45
CA ASN A 124 -4.10 2.34 -13.57
C ASN A 124 -5.46 1.80 -13.09
N GLU A 125 -5.47 0.84 -12.16
CA GLU A 125 -6.72 0.32 -11.58
C GLU A 125 -7.48 1.38 -10.76
N SER A 126 -6.74 2.24 -10.05
CA SER A 126 -7.32 3.37 -9.30
C SER A 126 -8.04 4.36 -10.22
N ASP A 127 -7.39 4.73 -11.33
CA ASP A 127 -7.90 5.69 -12.29
C ASP A 127 -9.12 5.13 -13.04
N VAL A 128 -9.11 3.85 -13.39
CA VAL A 128 -10.23 3.16 -14.04
C VAL A 128 -11.48 3.17 -13.16
N LEU A 129 -11.36 2.85 -11.86
CA LEU A 129 -12.50 2.86 -10.95
C LEU A 129 -13.01 4.28 -10.68
N MET A 130 -12.12 5.26 -10.49
CA MET A 130 -12.52 6.66 -10.33
C MET A 130 -13.30 7.18 -11.55
N PHE A 131 -12.88 6.78 -12.76
CA PHE A 131 -13.59 7.14 -13.99
C PHE A 131 -14.97 6.46 -14.08
N ALA A 132 -15.07 5.18 -13.72
CA ALA A 132 -16.33 4.44 -13.73
C ALA A 132 -17.36 5.04 -12.75
N ASP A 133 -16.93 5.38 -11.53
CA ASP A 133 -17.78 6.01 -10.51
C ASP A 133 -18.29 7.37 -10.98
N THR A 134 -17.43 8.18 -11.62
CA THR A 134 -17.81 9.49 -12.18
C THR A 134 -18.89 9.37 -13.26
N ILE A 135 -18.91 8.28 -14.04
CA ILE A 135 -19.95 8.04 -15.04
C ILE A 135 -21.25 7.58 -14.36
N ALA A 136 -21.16 6.71 -13.36
CA ALA A 136 -22.32 6.17 -12.65
C ALA A 136 -23.11 7.25 -11.89
N GLU A 137 -22.44 8.28 -11.34
CA GLU A 137 -23.10 9.40 -10.65
C GLU A 137 -23.80 10.40 -11.59
N ARG A 138 -23.61 10.28 -12.90
CA ARG A 138 -24.20 11.19 -13.91
C ARG A 138 -25.53 10.71 -14.49
N TRP A 139 -26.08 9.59 -14.02
CA TRP A 139 -27.35 8.99 -14.48
C TRP A 139 -28.21 8.56 -13.29
#